data_AF-I4G2C3-F1
#
_entry.id   AF-I4G2C3-F1
#
_cell.length_a   1.000
_cell.length_b   1.000
_cell.length_c   1.000
_cell.angle_alpha   90.00
_cell.angle_beta   90.00
_cell.angle_gamma   90.00
#
_symmetry.space_group_name_H-M   'P 1'
#
loop_
_entity.id
_entity.type
_entity.pdbx_description
1 polymer ?
#
loop_
_entity_poly.entity_id
_entity_poly.type
_entity_poly.pdbx_seq_one_letter_code
_entity_poly.pdbx_strand_id
1 'polypeptide(L)'
;MTKIPELIFLDTNVYLIGAVELESPEGLILQWLGWEAPNDNPVGVIISEELINQITRVAKRLKNKDWSGEIIGRIWQNFKFFYVPIDDFELAEMEALGVIPQ
;
A
#
# COMPACT_ATOMS: atom_id res chain seq x y z
N MET A 1 27.96 2.67 1.14
CA MET A 1 26.81 3.01 2.01
C MET A 1 25.55 2.83 1.18
N THR A 2 24.67 1.94 1.59
CA THR A 2 23.38 1.73 0.92
C THR A 2 22.43 2.84 1.37
N LYS A 3 21.92 3.64 0.42
CA LYS A 3 20.95 4.70 0.72
C LYS A 3 19.57 4.06 0.78
N ILE A 4 18.92 4.12 1.95
CA ILE A 4 17.55 3.65 2.12
C ILE A 4 16.61 4.77 1.64
N PRO A 5 15.55 4.46 0.87
CA PRO A 5 14.57 5.46 0.44
C PRO A 5 13.83 6.04 1.65
N GLU A 6 13.51 7.33 1.61
CA GLU A 6 12.70 7.97 2.67
C GLU A 6 11.20 7.70 2.50
N LEU A 7 10.77 7.47 1.26
CA LEU A 7 9.38 7.30 0.89
C LEU A 7 9.28 6.23 -0.20
N ILE A 8 8.36 5.29 -0.04
CA ILE A 8 8.13 4.20 -1.00
C ILE A 8 6.65 4.10 -1.36
N PHE A 9 6.37 3.68 -2.59
CA PHE A 9 5.04 3.24 -3.02
C PHE A 9 5.09 1.73 -3.20
N LEU A 10 4.09 1.02 -2.69
CA LEU A 10 3.98 -0.43 -2.79
C LEU A 10 2.77 -0.79 -3.64
N ASP A 11 2.94 -1.77 -4.52
CA ASP A 11 1.83 -2.37 -5.26
C ASP A 11 0.90 -3.13 -4.30
N THR A 12 -0.37 -3.21 -4.67
CA THR A 12 -1.41 -4.07 -4.07
C THR A 12 -0.94 -5.49 -3.76
N ASN A 13 -0.15 -6.09 -4.67
CA ASN A 13 0.35 -7.45 -4.49
C ASN A 13 1.20 -7.60 -3.22
N VAL A 14 1.99 -6.58 -2.87
CA VAL A 14 2.82 -6.61 -1.65
C VAL A 14 1.93 -6.75 -0.41
N TYR A 15 0.82 -6.01 -0.36
CA TYR A 15 -0.13 -6.09 0.74
C TYR A 15 -0.89 -7.42 0.75
N LEU A 16 -1.39 -7.85 -0.41
CA LEU A 16 -2.25 -9.02 -0.52
C LEU A 16 -1.48 -10.32 -0.27
N ILE A 17 -0.32 -10.49 -0.90
CA ILE A 17 0.52 -11.69 -0.73
C ILE A 17 1.18 -11.64 0.65
N GLY A 18 1.77 -10.51 1.03
CA GLY A 18 2.46 -10.37 2.31
C GLY A 18 1.54 -10.61 3.51
N ALA A 19 0.26 -10.21 3.44
CA ALA A 19 -0.71 -10.49 4.48
C ALA A 19 -1.18 -11.96 4.52
N VAL A 20 -1.01 -12.72 3.44
CA VAL A 20 -1.30 -14.17 3.43
C VAL A 20 -0.10 -14.97 3.91
N GLU A 21 1.09 -14.62 3.46
CA GLU A 21 2.34 -15.35 3.69
C GLU A 21 3.43 -14.39 4.16
N LEU A 22 3.59 -14.27 5.47
CA LEU A 22 4.52 -13.30 6.08
C LEU A 22 6.00 -13.62 5.80
N GLU A 23 6.31 -14.87 5.47
CA GLU A 23 7.67 -15.31 5.12
C GLU A 23 7.99 -15.15 3.61
N SER A 24 7.01 -14.72 2.80
CA SER A 24 7.23 -14.36 1.40
C SER A 24 8.08 -13.09 1.29
N PRO A 25 8.73 -12.82 0.15
CA PRO A 25 9.43 -11.55 -0.06
C PRO A 25 8.54 -10.32 0.22
N GLU A 26 7.28 -10.37 -0.18
CA GLU A 26 6.26 -9.36 0.12
C GLU A 26 5.99 -9.23 1.62
N GLY A 27 5.84 -10.38 2.31
CA GLY A 27 5.66 -10.45 3.75
C GLY A 27 6.82 -9.85 4.53
N LEU A 28 8.06 -10.13 4.11
CA LEU A 28 9.26 -9.54 4.71
C LEU A 28 9.31 -8.02 4.55
N ILE A 29 8.81 -7.48 3.43
CA ILE A 29 8.66 -6.03 3.24
C ILE A 29 7.65 -5.47 4.25
N LEU A 30 6.48 -6.11 4.42
CA LEU A 30 5.48 -5.67 5.39
C LEU A 30 6.02 -5.73 6.83
N GLN A 31 6.70 -6.83 7.20
CA GLN A 31 7.32 -6.98 8.52
C GLN A 31 8.35 -5.88 8.78
N TRP A 32 9.20 -5.58 7.79
CA TRP A 32 10.18 -4.49 7.88
C TRP A 32 9.52 -3.12 8.10
N LEU A 33 8.32 -2.90 7.55
CA LEU A 33 7.52 -1.68 7.74
C LEU A 33 6.68 -1.66 9.03
N GLY A 34 6.70 -2.73 9.83
CA GLY A 34 5.98 -2.79 11.11
C GLY A 34 4.64 -3.51 11.06
N TRP A 35 4.42 -4.47 10.17
CA TRP A 35 3.12 -5.15 10.00
C TRP A 35 2.49 -5.72 11.28
N GLU A 36 3.30 -6.36 12.12
CA GLU A 36 2.86 -6.95 13.40
C GLU A 36 2.70 -5.89 14.49
N ALA A 37 3.63 -4.93 14.54
CA ALA A 37 3.65 -3.87 15.53
C ALA A 37 4.36 -2.63 14.96
N PRO A 38 3.94 -1.40 15.36
CA PRO A 38 4.62 -0.18 14.98
C PRO A 38 6.11 -0.26 15.31
N ASN A 39 6.95 0.27 14.43
CA ASN A 39 8.40 0.26 14.61
C ASN A 39 9.00 1.64 14.30
N ASP A 40 10.28 1.83 14.63
CA ASP A 40 11.00 3.08 14.39
C ASP A 40 11.52 3.21 12.95
N ASN A 41 10.93 2.50 11.98
CA ASN A 41 11.37 2.57 10.60
C ASN A 41 11.13 3.99 10.05
N PRO A 42 12.17 4.70 9.59
CA PRO A 42 12.02 6.07 9.11
C PRO A 42 11.27 6.15 7.78
N VAL A 43 11.17 5.04 7.03
CA VAL A 43 10.59 5.00 5.70
C VAL A 43 9.07 5.21 5.75
N GLY A 44 8.60 6.18 4.98
CA GLY A 44 7.19 6.42 4.75
C GLY A 44 6.62 5.54 3.64
N VAL A 45 5.37 5.15 3.77
CA VAL A 45 4.62 4.43 2.74
C VAL A 45 3.57 5.35 2.13
N ILE A 46 3.60 5.52 0.82
CA ILE A 46 2.58 6.28 0.08
C ILE A 46 1.32 5.42 -0.03
N ILE A 47 0.19 5.96 0.40
CA ILE A 47 -1.12 5.33 0.32
C ILE A 47 -2.05 6.28 -0.45
N SER A 48 -2.83 5.73 -1.39
CA SER A 48 -3.87 6.49 -2.12
C SER A 48 -5.22 5.81 -1.96
N GLU A 49 -6.29 6.56 -2.27
CA GLU A 49 -7.65 6.00 -2.29
C GLU A 49 -7.76 4.81 -3.26
N GLU A 50 -7.16 4.93 -4.45
CA GLU A 50 -7.16 3.88 -5.45
C GLU A 50 -6.49 2.59 -4.93
N LEU A 51 -5.35 2.70 -4.23
CA LEU A 51 -4.70 1.54 -3.62
C LEU A 51 -5.62 0.84 -2.61
N ILE A 52 -6.28 1.61 -1.73
CA ILE A 52 -7.23 1.08 -0.74
C ILE A 52 -8.42 0.42 -1.43
N ASN A 53 -8.94 1.01 -2.50
CA ASN A 53 -10.02 0.45 -3.30
C ASN A 53 -9.61 -0.87 -3.97
N GLN A 54 -8.39 -0.95 -4.51
CA GLN A 54 -7.88 -2.17 -5.11
C GLN A 54 -7.66 -3.28 -4.07
N ILE A 55 -7.03 -2.99 -2.93
CA ILE A 55 -6.88 -3.94 -1.81
C ILE A 55 -8.25 -4.46 -1.39
N THR A 56 -9.21 -3.54 -1.18
CA THR A 56 -10.59 -3.88 -0.80
C THR A 56 -11.24 -4.80 -1.82
N ARG A 57 -11.13 -4.48 -3.12
CA ARG A 57 -11.73 -5.25 -4.22
C ARG A 57 -11.15 -6.65 -4.31
N VAL A 58 -9.83 -6.79 -4.22
CA VAL A 58 -9.16 -8.08 -4.38
C VAL A 58 -9.32 -8.94 -3.13
N ALA A 59 -9.13 -8.39 -1.93
CA ALA A 59 -9.27 -9.12 -0.68
C ALA A 59 -10.69 -9.69 -0.49
N LYS A 60 -11.72 -8.92 -0.87
CA LYS A 60 -13.12 -9.39 -0.86
C LYS A 60 -13.37 -10.57 -1.79
N ARG A 61 -12.65 -10.67 -2.92
CA ARG A 61 -12.77 -11.78 -3.88
C ARG A 61 -12.03 -13.02 -3.40
N LEU A 62 -10.85 -12.85 -2.80
CA LEU A 62 -9.98 -13.96 -2.42
C LEU A 62 -10.38 -14.64 -1.10
N LYS A 63 -10.83 -13.88 -0.10
CA LYS A 63 -11.28 -14.43 1.19
C LYS A 63 -12.65 -13.90 1.59
N ASN A 64 -12.71 -12.73 2.23
CA ASN A 64 -13.94 -12.11 2.74
C ASN A 64 -13.73 -10.62 3.07
N LYS A 65 -14.78 -9.95 3.55
CA LYS A 65 -14.73 -8.52 3.93
C LYS A 65 -13.83 -8.26 5.15
N ASP A 66 -13.78 -9.19 6.11
CA ASP A 66 -13.03 -9.02 7.35
C ASP A 66 -11.53 -8.94 7.08
N TRP A 67 -11.04 -9.73 6.13
CA TRP A 67 -9.63 -9.70 5.71
C TRP A 67 -9.22 -8.37 5.06
N SER A 68 -10.11 -7.76 4.27
CA SER A 68 -9.86 -6.43 3.72
C SER A 68 -9.74 -5.36 4.81
N GLY A 69 -10.59 -5.45 5.84
CA GLY A 69 -10.56 -4.54 6.98
C GLY A 69 -9.30 -4.71 7.83
N GLU A 70 -8.84 -5.95 8.01
CA GLU A 70 -7.60 -6.23 8.73
C GLU A 70 -6.38 -5.61 8.04
N ILE A 71 -6.22 -5.82 6.72
CA ILE A 71 -5.08 -5.26 5.97
C ILE A 71 -5.06 -3.74 6.10
N ILE A 72 -6.19 -3.10 5.85
CA ILE A 72 -6.33 -1.65 5.93
C ILE A 72 -6.05 -1.16 7.36
N GLY A 73 -6.61 -1.83 8.36
CA GLY A 73 -6.40 -1.50 9.78
C GLY A 73 -4.92 -1.53 10.18
N ARG A 74 -4.19 -2.56 9.77
CA ARG A 74 -2.75 -2.68 10.05
C ARG A 74 -1.92 -1.59 9.38
N ILE A 75 -2.26 -1.21 8.15
CA ILE A 75 -1.61 -0.07 7.46
C ILE A 75 -1.78 1.21 8.30
N TRP A 76 -3.01 1.53 8.71
CA TRP A 76 -3.28 2.78 9.46
C TRP A 76 -2.68 2.79 10.86
N GLN A 77 -2.65 1.63 11.53
CA GLN A 77 -2.19 1.53 12.91
C GLN A 77 -0.66 1.47 13.02
N ASN A 78 -0.01 0.79 12.08
CA ASN A 78 1.38 0.40 12.27
C ASN A 78 2.35 1.11 11.32
N PHE A 79 1.92 1.50 10.11
CA PHE A 79 2.84 2.09 9.15
C PHE A 79 2.96 3.59 9.36
N LYS A 80 4.16 4.12 9.13
CA LYS A 80 4.32 5.55 8.83
C LYS A 80 3.82 5.78 7.41
N PHE A 81 2.64 6.35 7.24
CA PHE A 81 2.03 6.54 5.92
C PHE A 81 1.95 8.02 5.51
N PHE A 82 1.94 8.25 4.20
CA PHE A 82 1.64 9.53 3.56
C PHE A 82 0.46 9.31 2.63
N TYR A 83 -0.70 9.88 2.99
CA TYR A 83 -1.90 9.77 2.18
C TYR A 83 -1.87 10.80 1.04
N VAL A 84 -2.02 10.33 -0.19
CA VAL A 84 -2.07 11.16 -1.40
C VAL A 84 -3.50 11.14 -1.94
N PRO A 85 -4.25 12.26 -1.81
CA PRO A 85 -5.50 12.42 -2.54
C PRO A 85 -5.18 12.57 -4.03
N ILE A 86 -5.97 11.91 -4.87
CA ILE A 86 -5.91 12.08 -6.33
C ILE A 86 -7.13 12.92 -6.69
N ASP A 87 -6.91 14.09 -7.27
CA ASP A 87 -7.98 14.95 -7.75
C ASP A 87 -8.41 14.52 -9.15
N ASP A 88 -9.72 14.32 -9.34
CA ASP A 88 -10.27 13.83 -10.61
C ASP A 88 -10.00 14.80 -11.78
N PHE A 89 -9.92 16.11 -11.51
CA PHE A 89 -9.63 17.11 -12.52
C PHE A 89 -8.16 17.07 -12.91
N GLU A 90 -7.24 17.01 -11.94
CA GLU A 90 -5.80 16.84 -12.22
C GLU A 90 -5.51 15.54 -12.99
N LEU A 91 -6.18 14.44 -12.63
CA LEU A 91 -6.06 13.17 -13.34
C LEU A 91 -6.53 13.29 -14.79
N ALA A 92 -7.69 13.90 -15.03
CA ALA A 92 -8.22 14.11 -16.37
C ALA A 92 -7.30 15.02 -17.23
N GLU A 93 -6.68 16.04 -16.63
CA GLU A 93 -5.68 16.85 -17.31
C GLU A 93 -4.44 16.02 -17.69
N MET A 94 -3.94 15.17 -16.79
CA MET A 94 -2.81 14.28 -17.07
C MET A 94 -3.12 13.25 -18.17
N GLU A 95 -4.34 12.68 -18.17
CA GLU A 95 -4.79 11.77 -19.22
C GLU A 95 -4.87 12.49 -20.58
N ALA A 96 -5.39 13.72 -20.61
CA ALA A 96 -5.47 14.52 -21.84
C ALA A 96 -4.08 14.88 -22.40
N LEU A 97 -3.06 15.02 -21.53
CA LEU A 97 -1.68 15.25 -21.93
C LEU A 97 -0.99 13.98 -22.48
N GLY A 98 -1.62 12.81 -22.37
CA GLY A 98 -1.07 11.54 -22.87
C GLY A 98 0.18 11.08 -22.13
N VAL A 99 0.41 11.57 -20.90
CA VAL A 99 1.59 11.23 -20.10
C VAL A 99 1.44 9.93 -19.32
N ILE A 100 0.20 9.42 -19.18
CA ILE A 100 -0.10 8.13 -18.58
C ILE A 100 -0.14 7.07 -19.69
N PRO A 101 0.78 6.08 -19.69
CA PRO A 101 0.73 4.97 -20.63
C PRO A 101 -0.58 4.17 -20.47
N GLN A 102 -1.25 3.87 -21.59
CA GLN A 102 -2.41 2.97 -21.64
C GLN A 102 -1.99 1.51 -21.81
#